data_AF-A0AAU3FJX9-F1
#
_entry.id   AF-A0AAU3FJX9-F1
#
_cell.length_a   1.000
_cell.length_b   1.000
_cell.length_c   1.000
_cell.angle_alpha   90.00
_cell.angle_beta   90.00
_cell.angle_gamma   90.00
#
_symmetry.space_group_name_H-M   'P 1'
#
loop_
_entity.id
_entity.type
_entity.pdbx_description
1 polymer ?
#
loop_
_entity_poly.entity_id
_entity_poly.type
_entity_poly.pdbx_seq_one_letter_code
_entity_poly.pdbx_strand_id
1 'polypeptide(L)'
;MASVDELPALTAAERLADLFADSIGADARSVILHGSLSAGDFRAGSSDIDLLIVIEGGLSDAQSMVLERLVRQADVGSAAGIDLHVITAEIASAPNRTPALELYIGRYDRSSTGFEVERRVAASPDLPAELSMARADGRALKGAPPREVIAPVPPDWIVDRGRHWLMTWRSLTDDTENAAFMVLTACRIWRFAVENVHCSKAQAARWALDRDPSLTVVRQVVQQYEQDPTAIVGEQGIARLIDTVLQETAPTWRLAEPASVQHSGTDNS
;
A
#
# COMPACT_ATOMS: atom_id res chain seq x y z
N MET A 1 11.83 0.33 20.47
CA MET A 1 12.69 1.51 20.26
C MET A 1 12.93 1.60 18.77
N ALA A 2 12.70 2.77 18.17
CA ALA A 2 13.05 3.00 16.76
C ALA A 2 14.56 2.77 16.58
N SER A 3 14.96 2.23 15.43
CA SER A 3 16.38 2.09 15.09
C SER A 3 17.03 3.48 14.97
N VAL A 4 18.36 3.55 15.09
CA VAL A 4 19.11 4.82 14.94
C VAL A 4 18.83 5.48 13.58
N ASP A 5 18.58 4.67 12.55
CA ASP A 5 18.34 5.11 11.18
C ASP A 5 16.88 5.56 10.94
N GLU A 6 15.93 5.12 11.77
CA GLU A 6 14.51 5.51 11.72
C GLU A 6 14.23 6.84 12.40
N LEU A 7 14.99 7.19 13.43
CA LEU A 7 14.72 8.36 14.27
C LEU A 7 14.65 9.68 13.50
N PRO A 8 15.53 9.97 12.50
CA PRO A 8 15.41 11.18 11.69
C PRO A 8 14.10 11.25 10.88
N ALA A 9 13.70 10.15 10.23
CA ALA A 9 12.45 10.07 9.48
C ALA A 9 11.21 10.19 10.39
N LEU A 10 11.26 9.57 11.58
CA LEU A 10 10.18 9.71 12.57
C LEU A 10 10.03 11.15 13.06
N THR A 11 11.14 11.82 13.33
CA THR A 11 11.16 13.24 13.72
C THR A 11 10.60 14.12 12.60
N ALA A 12 10.95 13.82 11.35
CA ALA A 12 10.40 14.51 10.18
C ALA A 12 8.87 14.31 10.06
N ALA A 13 8.39 13.07 10.22
CA ALA A 13 6.97 12.75 10.20
C ALA A 13 6.19 13.47 11.30
N GLU A 14 6.72 13.51 12.53
CA GLU A 14 6.11 14.22 13.66
C GLU A 14 6.01 15.73 13.41
N ARG A 15 7.08 16.35 12.88
CA ARG A 15 7.07 17.77 12.48
C ARG A 15 6.07 18.07 11.37
N LEU A 16 6.01 17.21 10.35
CA LEU A 16 5.02 17.34 9.27
C LEU A 16 3.61 17.23 9.80
N ALA A 17 3.36 16.27 10.69
CA ALA A 17 2.05 16.09 11.30
C ALA A 17 1.60 17.31 12.12
N ASP A 18 2.52 17.95 12.85
CA ASP A 18 2.25 19.22 13.53
C ASP A 18 1.87 20.32 12.53
N LEU A 19 2.68 20.52 11.51
CA LEU A 19 2.45 21.56 10.49
C LEU A 19 1.16 21.35 9.71
N PHE A 20 0.82 20.10 9.39
CA PHE A 20 -0.42 19.76 8.70
C PHE A 20 -1.64 19.97 9.58
N ALA A 21 -1.60 19.51 10.83
CA ALA A 21 -2.68 19.73 11.78
C ALA A 21 -2.92 21.23 12.02
N ASP A 22 -1.86 22.02 12.17
CA ASP A 22 -1.96 23.48 12.35
C ASP A 22 -2.53 24.18 11.10
N SER A 23 -2.15 23.72 9.91
CA SER A 23 -2.62 24.30 8.64
C SER A 23 -4.10 23.98 8.36
N ILE A 24 -4.56 22.80 8.77
CA ILE A 24 -5.96 22.39 8.64
C ILE A 24 -6.81 23.02 9.75
N GLY A 25 -6.26 23.13 10.96
CA GLY A 25 -6.93 23.73 12.12
C GLY A 25 -7.91 22.77 12.80
N ALA A 26 -9.05 23.30 13.25
CA ALA A 26 -10.02 22.55 14.05
C ALA A 26 -10.66 21.36 13.32
N ASP A 27 -10.60 21.33 11.99
CA ASP A 27 -11.14 20.25 11.18
C ASP A 27 -10.20 19.03 11.09
N ALA A 28 -8.97 19.11 11.61
CA ALA A 28 -8.02 18.00 11.62
C ALA A 28 -8.38 16.97 12.69
N ARG A 29 -9.00 15.85 12.29
CA ARG A 29 -9.41 14.78 13.20
C ARG A 29 -8.27 13.85 13.57
N SER A 30 -7.42 13.51 12.61
CA SER A 30 -6.25 12.66 12.81
C SER A 30 -5.20 12.87 11.74
N VAL A 31 -3.93 12.80 12.13
CA VAL A 31 -2.79 12.64 11.21
C VAL A 31 -2.12 11.32 11.56
N ILE A 32 -2.18 10.37 10.62
CA ILE A 32 -1.81 8.98 10.82
C ILE A 32 -0.55 8.68 10.03
N LEU A 33 0.50 8.26 10.72
CA LEU A 33 1.65 7.61 10.12
C LEU A 33 1.30 6.15 9.83
N HIS A 34 1.59 5.66 8.64
CA HIS A 34 1.43 4.25 8.30
C HIS A 34 2.65 3.73 7.51
N GLY A 35 2.46 2.64 6.78
CA GLY A 35 3.51 2.05 5.95
C GLY A 35 4.73 1.60 6.73
N SER A 36 5.89 1.65 6.07
CA SER A 36 7.12 1.00 6.57
C SER A 36 7.64 1.58 7.89
N LEU A 37 7.49 2.90 8.07
CA LEU A 37 7.93 3.62 9.27
C LEU A 37 7.05 3.33 10.49
N SER A 38 5.77 3.01 10.28
CA SER A 38 4.90 2.53 11.37
C SER A 38 5.08 1.03 11.65
N ALA A 39 5.31 0.23 10.60
CA ALA A 39 5.37 -1.23 10.69
C ALA A 39 6.74 -1.80 11.13
N GLY A 40 7.76 -0.95 11.32
CA GLY A 40 9.10 -1.38 11.76
C GLY A 40 9.91 -2.10 10.67
N ASP A 41 9.70 -1.74 9.41
CA ASP A 41 10.46 -2.24 8.25
C ASP A 41 10.97 -1.08 7.38
N PHE A 42 11.21 0.06 8.01
CA PHE A 42 11.72 1.27 7.37
C PHE A 42 13.18 1.08 6.96
N ARG A 43 13.52 1.60 5.78
CA ARG A 43 14.87 1.61 5.25
C ARG A 43 15.27 3.02 4.86
N ALA A 44 16.31 3.53 5.50
CA ALA A 44 16.88 4.83 5.20
C ALA A 44 17.29 4.91 3.72
N GLY A 45 16.88 5.98 3.05
CA GLY A 45 17.16 6.24 1.64
C GLY A 45 16.35 5.42 0.64
N SER A 46 15.42 4.58 1.09
CA SER A 46 14.55 3.78 0.21
C SER A 46 13.08 3.74 0.62
N SER A 47 12.75 4.12 1.85
CA SER A 47 11.38 4.15 2.35
C SER A 47 10.88 5.57 2.46
N ASP A 48 9.62 5.78 2.10
CA ASP A 48 8.94 7.07 2.20
C ASP A 48 8.31 7.27 3.59
N ILE A 49 7.90 8.50 3.88
CA ILE A 49 7.03 8.83 5.00
C ILE A 49 5.58 8.79 4.49
N ASP A 50 4.86 7.74 4.89
CA ASP A 50 3.46 7.52 4.49
C ASP A 50 2.50 8.15 5.51
N LEU A 51 1.75 9.17 5.11
CA LEU A 51 0.83 9.93 5.95
C LEU A 51 -0.60 9.93 5.38
N LEU A 52 -1.56 9.64 6.26
CA LEU A 52 -2.99 9.77 6.00
C LEU A 52 -3.60 10.79 6.95
N ILE A 53 -4.27 11.80 6.41
CA ILE A 53 -4.99 12.81 7.18
C ILE A 53 -6.50 12.59 7.04
N VAL A 54 -7.20 12.55 8.17
CA VAL A 54 -8.66 12.53 8.23
C VAL A 54 -9.17 13.89 8.69
N ILE A 55 -10.06 14.51 7.91
CA ILE A 55 -10.63 15.84 8.18
C ILE A 55 -12.16 15.81 8.26
N GLU A 56 -12.80 16.62 9.10
CA GLU A 56 -14.27 16.62 9.26
C GLU A 56 -15.03 17.19 8.04
N GLY A 57 -14.39 18.06 7.26
CA GLY A 57 -14.96 18.69 6.06
C GLY A 57 -14.08 18.52 4.82
N GLY A 58 -14.41 19.23 3.74
CA GLY A 58 -13.55 19.29 2.56
C GLY A 58 -12.36 20.23 2.75
N LEU A 59 -11.31 20.03 1.97
CA LEU A 59 -10.12 20.87 1.99
C LEU A 59 -10.35 22.12 1.12
N SER A 60 -10.06 23.31 1.66
CA SER A 60 -10.03 24.53 0.84
C SER A 60 -8.81 24.56 -0.10
N ASP A 61 -8.89 25.32 -1.18
CA ASP A 61 -7.76 25.48 -2.11
C ASP A 61 -6.53 26.06 -1.42
N ALA A 62 -6.73 27.01 -0.51
CA ALA A 62 -5.66 27.61 0.28
C ALA A 62 -4.97 26.57 1.17
N GLN A 63 -5.73 25.73 1.88
CA GLN A 63 -5.17 24.64 2.69
C GLN A 63 -4.42 23.64 1.80
N SER A 64 -5.00 23.22 0.67
CA SER A 64 -4.34 22.32 -0.29
C SER A 64 -3.01 22.87 -0.80
N MET A 65 -2.94 24.16 -1.14
CA MET A 65 -1.70 24.82 -1.57
C MET A 65 -0.66 24.92 -0.44
N VAL A 66 -1.11 25.14 0.80
CA VAL A 66 -0.22 25.15 1.98
C VAL A 66 0.37 23.77 2.21
N LEU A 67 -0.45 22.71 2.21
CA LEU A 67 0.03 21.33 2.38
C LEU A 67 1.03 20.95 1.27
N GLU A 68 0.74 21.28 0.01
CA GLU A 68 1.69 21.05 -1.09
C GLU A 68 3.03 21.75 -0.84
N ARG A 69 3.01 23.03 -0.45
CA ARG A 69 4.24 23.79 -0.16
C ARG A 69 5.02 23.16 0.99
N LEU A 70 4.33 22.73 2.06
CA LEU A 70 4.96 22.07 3.19
C LEU A 70 5.65 20.77 2.75
N VAL A 71 4.99 19.93 1.94
CA VAL A 71 5.60 18.70 1.41
C VAL A 71 6.80 19.01 0.52
N ARG A 72 6.73 20.03 -0.35
CA ARG A 72 7.88 20.43 -1.21
C ARG A 72 9.11 20.86 -0.41
N GLN A 73 8.91 21.50 0.74
CA GLN A 73 9.97 22.11 1.54
C GLN A 73 10.44 21.22 2.70
N ALA A 74 9.75 20.11 2.96
CA ALA A 74 10.01 19.26 4.10
C ALA A 74 11.43 18.66 4.06
N ASP A 75 12.14 18.75 5.17
CA ASP A 75 13.25 17.84 5.44
C ASP A 75 12.67 16.47 5.81
N VAL A 76 12.96 15.45 5.02
CA VAL A 76 12.47 14.08 5.20
C VAL A 76 13.40 13.22 6.06
N GLY A 77 14.46 13.82 6.60
CA GLY A 77 15.45 13.11 7.40
C GLY A 77 16.11 12.00 6.59
N SER A 78 15.94 10.76 7.03
CA SER A 78 16.50 9.57 6.37
C SER A 78 15.56 8.94 5.34
N ALA A 79 14.35 9.45 5.13
CA ALA A 79 13.40 8.88 4.16
C ALA A 79 13.74 9.25 2.70
N ALA A 80 13.14 8.53 1.75
CA ALA A 80 13.30 8.74 0.32
C ALA A 80 12.25 9.69 -0.28
N GLY A 81 11.26 10.09 0.52
CA GLY A 81 10.08 10.79 0.01
C GLY A 81 8.98 10.92 1.05
N ILE A 82 7.84 11.46 0.59
CA ILE A 82 6.60 11.59 1.34
C ILE A 82 5.46 11.13 0.44
N ASP A 83 4.58 10.32 0.98
CA ASP A 83 3.29 10.00 0.39
C ASP A 83 2.20 10.51 1.33
N LEU A 84 1.41 11.49 0.87
CA LEU A 84 0.38 12.14 1.66
C LEU A 84 -0.99 11.97 1.01
N HIS A 85 -1.91 11.36 1.76
CA HIS A 85 -3.32 11.26 1.41
C HIS A 85 -4.17 12.07 2.40
N VAL A 86 -5.17 12.82 1.90
CA VAL A 86 -6.14 13.55 2.71
C VAL A 86 -7.55 13.12 2.34
N ILE A 87 -8.31 12.65 3.33
CA ILE A 87 -9.70 12.20 3.17
C ILE A 87 -10.63 12.84 4.18
N THR A 88 -11.91 12.86 3.88
CA THR A 88 -12.94 13.29 4.83
C THR A 88 -13.26 12.20 5.86
N ALA A 89 -13.79 12.61 7.01
CA ALA A 89 -14.28 11.71 8.05
C ALA A 89 -15.48 10.87 7.58
N GLU A 90 -16.27 11.39 6.63
CA GLU A 90 -17.33 10.63 5.95
C GLU A 90 -16.74 9.41 5.23
N ILE A 91 -15.70 9.62 4.40
CA ILE A 91 -15.01 8.53 3.70
C ILE A 91 -14.34 7.56 4.68
N ALA A 92 -13.69 8.08 5.72
CA ALA A 92 -13.01 7.25 6.71
C ALA A 92 -13.99 6.35 7.50
N SER A 93 -15.15 6.90 7.87
CA SER A 93 -16.16 6.20 8.70
C SER A 93 -17.07 5.28 7.90
N ALA A 94 -17.20 5.48 6.59
CA ALA A 94 -17.93 4.59 5.68
C ALA A 94 -17.17 4.37 4.36
N PRO A 95 -16.05 3.63 4.38
CA PRO A 95 -15.29 3.34 3.16
C PRO A 95 -16.15 2.64 2.11
N ASN A 96 -15.93 3.00 0.84
CA ASN A 96 -16.49 2.31 -0.32
C ASN A 96 -15.36 1.85 -1.25
N ARG A 97 -15.67 1.24 -2.39
CA ARG A 97 -14.65 0.67 -3.30
C ARG A 97 -13.83 1.71 -4.06
N THR A 98 -14.37 2.90 -4.26
CA THR A 98 -13.74 3.97 -5.02
C THR A 98 -14.00 5.31 -4.32
N PRO A 99 -13.49 5.48 -3.09
CA PRO A 99 -13.75 6.67 -2.30
C PRO A 99 -13.18 7.91 -3.01
N ALA A 100 -13.80 9.06 -2.77
CA ALA A 100 -13.23 10.33 -3.16
C ALA A 100 -12.01 10.65 -2.28
N LEU A 101 -11.05 11.37 -2.85
CA LEU A 101 -9.83 11.82 -2.18
C LEU A 101 -9.72 13.34 -2.33
N GLU A 102 -9.53 14.05 -1.21
CA GLU A 102 -9.44 15.50 -1.22
C GLU A 102 -8.10 15.96 -1.81
N LEU A 103 -7.02 15.28 -1.44
CA LEU A 103 -5.66 15.59 -1.86
C LEU A 103 -4.78 14.35 -1.80
N TYR A 104 -4.00 14.14 -2.85
CA TYR A 104 -2.81 13.30 -2.86
C TYR A 104 -1.60 14.17 -3.17
N ILE A 105 -0.50 13.98 -2.43
CA ILE A 105 0.81 14.54 -2.76
C ILE A 105 1.85 13.44 -2.61
N GLY A 106 2.48 13.07 -3.71
CA GLY A 106 3.65 12.20 -3.75
C GLY A 106 4.91 13.03 -3.97
N ARG A 107 5.96 12.80 -3.18
CA ARG A 107 7.29 13.35 -3.40
C ARG A 107 8.31 12.22 -3.26
N TYR A 108 9.10 12.01 -4.30
CA TYR A 108 10.02 10.88 -4.38
C TYR A 108 11.40 11.36 -4.83
N ASP A 109 12.28 11.64 -3.86
CA ASP A 109 13.55 12.35 -4.08
C ASP A 109 14.56 11.53 -4.91
N ARG A 110 14.31 10.22 -5.09
CA ARG A 110 15.17 9.26 -5.82
C ARG A 110 14.46 8.53 -6.98
N SER A 111 13.24 8.94 -7.32
CA SER A 111 12.45 8.34 -8.41
C SER A 111 12.39 9.28 -9.62
N SER A 112 12.22 8.70 -10.80
CA SER A 112 11.92 9.45 -12.04
C SER A 112 10.59 10.23 -11.96
N THR A 113 9.66 9.79 -11.10
CA THR A 113 8.39 10.49 -10.81
C THR A 113 8.59 11.87 -10.21
N GLY A 114 9.53 12.01 -9.26
CA GLY A 114 9.88 13.27 -8.61
C GLY A 114 8.81 13.87 -7.69
N PHE A 115 7.71 14.41 -8.24
CA PHE A 115 6.66 15.07 -7.47
C PHE A 115 5.31 15.07 -8.18
N GLU A 116 4.25 14.66 -7.48
CA GLU A 116 2.90 14.51 -8.00
C GLU A 116 1.88 15.15 -7.05
N VAL A 117 0.82 15.73 -7.63
CA VAL A 117 -0.30 16.28 -6.85
C VAL A 117 -1.61 16.02 -7.57
N GLU A 118 -2.56 15.44 -6.85
CA GLU A 118 -3.93 15.28 -7.32
C GLU A 118 -4.90 15.91 -6.30
N ARG A 119 -5.91 16.62 -6.80
CA ARG A 119 -6.87 17.36 -5.96
C ARG A 119 -8.28 16.94 -6.31
N ARG A 120 -9.09 16.68 -5.29
CA ARG A 120 -10.52 16.35 -5.44
C ARG A 120 -10.75 15.23 -6.44
N VAL A 121 -10.00 14.14 -6.27
CA VAL A 121 -10.13 12.94 -7.10
C VAL A 121 -11.47 12.30 -6.75
N ALA A 122 -12.36 12.18 -7.73
CA ALA A 122 -13.72 11.71 -7.51
C ALA A 122 -13.80 10.22 -7.14
N ALA A 123 -12.80 9.43 -7.56
CA ALA A 123 -12.78 7.98 -7.38
C ALA A 123 -11.34 7.46 -7.33
N SER A 124 -10.89 7.04 -6.15
CA SER A 124 -9.54 6.49 -5.90
C SER A 124 -9.63 5.00 -5.54
N PRO A 125 -9.57 4.07 -6.52
CA PRO A 125 -9.74 2.63 -6.27
C PRO A 125 -8.61 1.98 -5.46
N ASP A 126 -7.48 2.65 -5.30
CA ASP A 126 -6.35 2.20 -4.48
C ASP A 126 -6.51 2.53 -2.99
N LEU A 127 -7.26 3.58 -2.68
CA LEU A 127 -7.41 4.11 -1.33
C LEU A 127 -7.93 3.09 -0.30
N PRO A 128 -8.85 2.14 -0.62
CA PRO A 128 -9.27 1.13 0.34
C PRO A 128 -8.12 0.28 0.91
N ALA A 129 -7.10 -0.02 0.10
CA ALA A 129 -5.91 -0.75 0.58
C ALA A 129 -5.11 0.09 1.58
N GLU A 130 -4.90 1.37 1.28
CA GLU A 130 -4.24 2.33 2.17
C GLU A 130 -5.00 2.51 3.48
N LEU A 131 -6.32 2.70 3.44
CA LEU A 131 -7.16 2.80 4.64
C LEU A 131 -7.07 1.53 5.50
N SER A 132 -7.08 0.36 4.87
CA SER A 132 -6.95 -0.91 5.58
C SER A 132 -5.61 -1.04 6.30
N MET A 133 -4.51 -0.67 5.64
CA MET A 133 -3.16 -0.67 6.22
C MET A 133 -3.03 0.34 7.35
N ALA A 134 -3.44 1.60 7.11
CA ALA A 134 -3.39 2.67 8.10
C ALA A 134 -4.24 2.33 9.35
N ARG A 135 -5.39 1.68 9.16
CA ARG A 135 -6.22 1.21 10.28
C ARG A 135 -5.57 0.07 11.06
N ALA A 136 -4.92 -0.87 10.37
CA ALA A 136 -4.35 -2.06 10.98
C ALA A 136 -3.10 -1.74 11.81
N ASP A 137 -2.14 -1.06 11.18
CA ASP A 137 -0.75 -0.90 11.65
C ASP A 137 -0.32 0.57 11.78
N GLY A 138 -1.21 1.51 11.46
CA GLY A 138 -0.92 2.93 11.57
C GLY A 138 -0.88 3.44 13.01
N ARG A 139 -0.22 4.58 13.19
CA ARG A 139 -0.07 5.30 14.45
C ARG A 139 -0.53 6.73 14.27
N ALA A 140 -1.47 7.19 15.09
CA ALA A 140 -1.81 8.60 15.13
C ALA A 140 -0.62 9.40 15.70
N LEU A 141 -0.11 10.33 14.89
CA LEU A 141 0.85 11.36 15.34
C LEU A 141 0.10 12.54 15.96
N LYS A 142 -1.11 12.83 15.47
CA LYS A 142 -2.02 13.84 16.00
C LYS A 142 -3.45 13.30 15.99
N GLY A 143 -4.27 13.74 16.94
CA GLY A 143 -5.69 13.43 16.97
C GLY A 143 -6.00 11.99 17.38
N ALA A 144 -7.15 11.49 16.92
CA ALA A 144 -7.69 10.18 17.33
C ALA A 144 -6.94 9.00 16.67
N PRO A 145 -6.83 7.84 17.35
CA PRO A 145 -6.13 6.68 16.82
C PRO A 145 -6.85 6.10 15.58
N PRO A 146 -6.12 5.43 14.65
CA PRO A 146 -6.66 5.00 13.36
C PRO A 146 -7.93 4.15 13.45
N ARG A 147 -8.02 3.27 14.46
CA ARG A 147 -9.17 2.37 14.65
C ARG A 147 -10.46 3.07 15.07
N GLU A 148 -10.36 4.29 15.59
CA GLU A 148 -11.50 5.12 15.99
C GLU A 148 -12.00 6.03 14.87
N VAL A 149 -11.15 6.30 13.86
CA VAL A 149 -11.48 7.22 12.75
C VAL A 149 -11.70 6.51 11.42
N ILE A 150 -11.09 5.34 11.22
CA ILE A 150 -11.25 4.53 10.00
C ILE A 150 -12.08 3.28 10.34
N ALA A 151 -13.22 3.12 9.67
CA ALA A 151 -14.03 1.91 9.77
C ALA A 151 -13.34 0.72 9.08
N PRO A 152 -13.65 -0.53 9.46
CA PRO A 152 -13.09 -1.71 8.81
C PRO A 152 -13.33 -1.70 7.29
N VAL A 153 -12.29 -1.97 6.51
CA VAL A 153 -12.37 -2.14 5.06
C VAL A 153 -12.58 -3.62 4.74
N PRO A 154 -13.57 -3.99 3.91
CA PRO A 154 -13.78 -5.38 3.50
C PRO A 154 -12.54 -5.99 2.83
N PRO A 155 -12.07 -7.17 3.29
CA PRO A 155 -10.87 -7.82 2.74
C PRO A 155 -10.93 -8.14 1.25
N ASP A 156 -12.12 -8.48 0.74
CA ASP A 156 -12.35 -8.79 -0.67
C ASP A 156 -12.00 -7.61 -1.58
N TRP A 157 -12.20 -6.37 -1.13
CA TRP A 157 -11.87 -5.18 -1.92
C TRP A 157 -10.36 -5.03 -2.12
N ILE A 158 -9.59 -5.36 -1.08
CA ILE A 158 -8.12 -5.28 -1.09
C ILE A 158 -7.56 -6.38 -1.99
N VAL A 159 -8.10 -7.60 -1.87
CA VAL A 159 -7.72 -8.73 -2.73
C VAL A 159 -8.06 -8.43 -4.19
N ASP A 160 -9.28 -7.95 -4.48
CA ASP A 160 -9.70 -7.59 -5.84
C ASP A 160 -8.82 -6.49 -6.44
N ARG A 161 -8.49 -5.45 -5.66
CA ARG A 161 -7.59 -4.39 -6.13
C ARG A 161 -6.16 -4.88 -6.34
N GLY A 162 -5.64 -5.70 -5.44
CA GLY A 162 -4.34 -6.35 -5.61
C GLY A 162 -4.28 -7.21 -6.88
N ARG A 163 -5.33 -7.98 -7.15
CA ARG A 163 -5.44 -8.78 -8.38
C ARG A 163 -5.48 -7.92 -9.64
N HIS A 164 -6.15 -6.76 -9.60
CA HIS A 164 -6.12 -5.81 -10.71
C HIS A 164 -4.68 -5.40 -11.03
N TRP A 165 -3.88 -5.01 -10.04
CA TRP A 165 -2.47 -4.65 -10.25
C TRP A 165 -1.63 -5.82 -10.77
N LEU A 166 -1.82 -7.02 -10.22
CA LEU A 166 -1.15 -8.22 -10.72
C LEU A 166 -1.45 -8.51 -12.20
N MET A 167 -2.71 -8.31 -12.62
CA MET A 167 -3.09 -8.45 -14.03
C MET A 167 -2.46 -7.37 -14.91
N THR A 168 -2.39 -6.13 -14.43
CA THR A 168 -1.73 -5.02 -15.13
C THR A 168 -0.22 -5.27 -15.28
N TRP A 169 0.45 -5.71 -14.22
CA TRP A 169 1.90 -5.97 -14.23
C TRP A 169 2.30 -7.22 -15.00
N ARG A 170 1.36 -8.11 -15.30
CA ARG A 170 1.64 -9.32 -16.09
C ARG A 170 2.25 -9.02 -17.46
N SER A 171 2.02 -7.83 -18.01
CA SER A 171 2.62 -7.37 -19.28
C SER A 171 3.77 -6.38 -19.11
N LEU A 172 4.26 -6.15 -17.89
CA LEU A 172 5.29 -5.16 -17.55
C LEU A 172 6.47 -5.80 -16.80
N THR A 173 6.68 -7.09 -16.97
CA THR A 173 7.68 -7.86 -16.21
C THR A 173 9.12 -7.51 -16.58
N ASP A 174 9.33 -6.79 -17.68
CA ASP A 174 10.61 -6.26 -18.15
C ASP A 174 10.97 -4.89 -17.53
N ASP A 175 10.07 -4.28 -16.74
CA ASP A 175 10.31 -3.04 -16.01
C ASP A 175 11.28 -3.29 -14.84
N THR A 176 12.57 -3.08 -15.11
CA THR A 176 13.63 -3.25 -14.11
C THR A 176 13.61 -2.22 -12.99
N GLU A 177 13.05 -1.02 -13.22
CA GLU A 177 12.95 0.04 -12.19
C GLU A 177 11.94 -0.38 -11.12
N ASN A 178 10.82 -0.98 -11.54
CA ASN A 178 9.74 -1.40 -10.65
C ASN A 178 9.76 -2.88 -10.25
N ALA A 179 10.74 -3.67 -10.72
CA ALA A 179 10.80 -5.12 -10.47
C ALA A 179 10.70 -5.49 -8.99
N ALA A 180 11.49 -4.84 -8.12
CA ALA A 180 11.46 -5.10 -6.69
C ALA A 180 10.12 -4.72 -6.06
N PHE A 181 9.53 -3.60 -6.47
CA PHE A 181 8.22 -3.15 -6.03
C PHE A 181 7.13 -4.14 -6.42
N MET A 182 7.10 -4.59 -7.68
CA MET A 182 6.12 -5.57 -8.17
C MET A 182 6.20 -6.89 -7.39
N VAL A 183 7.42 -7.44 -7.21
CA VAL A 183 7.63 -8.71 -6.51
C VAL A 183 7.21 -8.63 -5.04
N LEU A 184 7.63 -7.59 -4.32
CA LEU A 184 7.31 -7.46 -2.89
C LEU A 184 5.84 -7.15 -2.68
N THR A 185 5.22 -6.34 -3.54
CA THR A 185 3.78 -6.07 -3.48
C THR A 185 2.96 -7.32 -3.82
N ALA A 186 3.38 -8.12 -4.81
CA ALA A 186 2.75 -9.41 -5.11
C ALA A 186 2.78 -10.37 -3.91
N CYS A 187 3.91 -10.44 -3.19
CA CYS A 187 4.01 -11.24 -1.97
C CYS A 187 3.05 -10.73 -0.87
N ARG A 188 2.92 -9.40 -0.70
CA ARG A 188 1.99 -8.80 0.28
C ARG A 188 0.54 -9.11 -0.08
N ILE A 189 0.16 -8.99 -1.34
CA ILE A 189 -1.18 -9.33 -1.85
C ILE A 189 -1.47 -10.81 -1.58
N TRP A 190 -0.53 -11.70 -1.91
CA TRP A 190 -0.69 -13.13 -1.70
C TRP A 190 -0.94 -13.47 -0.23
N ARG A 191 -0.10 -12.95 0.66
CA ARG A 191 -0.25 -13.20 2.10
C ARG A 191 -1.55 -12.62 2.64
N PHE A 192 -1.89 -11.39 2.26
CA PHE A 192 -3.15 -10.78 2.70
C PHE A 192 -4.36 -11.60 2.24
N ALA A 193 -4.37 -12.11 1.01
CA ALA A 193 -5.46 -12.94 0.50
C ALA A 193 -5.63 -14.27 1.26
N VAL A 194 -4.54 -14.84 1.79
CA VAL A 194 -4.56 -16.11 2.52
C VAL A 194 -4.84 -15.91 4.01
N GLU A 195 -4.19 -14.93 4.64
CA GLU A 195 -4.20 -14.77 6.10
C GLU A 195 -5.04 -13.58 6.58
N ASN A 196 -5.48 -12.70 5.68
CA ASN A 196 -6.15 -11.43 6.01
C ASN A 196 -5.33 -10.57 6.99
N VAL A 197 -4.00 -10.56 6.80
CA VAL A 197 -3.03 -9.87 7.64
C VAL A 197 -2.14 -8.97 6.78
N HIS A 198 -2.10 -7.69 7.13
CA HIS A 198 -1.11 -6.76 6.60
C HIS A 198 0.27 -7.11 7.17
N CYS A 199 1.30 -6.92 6.35
CA CYS A 199 2.66 -7.21 6.75
C CYS A 199 3.66 -6.36 5.99
N SER A 200 4.88 -6.38 6.53
CA SER A 200 6.03 -5.72 5.93
C SER A 200 6.49 -6.42 4.65
N LYS A 201 7.30 -5.74 3.83
CA LYS A 201 7.84 -6.30 2.58
C LYS A 201 8.72 -7.52 2.90
N ALA A 202 9.58 -7.40 3.91
CA ALA A 202 10.46 -8.49 4.33
C ALA A 202 9.68 -9.69 4.90
N GLN A 203 8.61 -9.45 5.66
CA GLN A 203 7.75 -10.51 6.18
C GLN A 203 6.99 -11.23 5.06
N ALA A 204 6.46 -10.49 4.09
CA ALA A 204 5.77 -11.05 2.93
C ALA A 204 6.70 -11.93 2.08
N ALA A 205 7.92 -11.46 1.82
CA ALA A 205 8.91 -12.21 1.05
C ALA A 205 9.32 -13.52 1.74
N ARG A 206 9.58 -13.48 3.05
CA ARG A 206 9.88 -14.69 3.84
C ARG A 206 8.71 -15.68 3.80
N TRP A 207 7.50 -15.19 4.05
CA TRP A 207 6.29 -16.02 4.00
C TRP A 207 6.08 -16.69 2.64
N ALA A 208 6.30 -15.96 1.54
CA ALA A 208 6.17 -16.51 0.19
C ALA A 208 7.23 -17.60 -0.08
N LEU A 209 8.46 -17.40 0.37
CA LEU A 209 9.56 -18.36 0.21
C LEU A 209 9.42 -19.62 1.07
N ASP A 210 8.88 -19.50 2.28
CA ASP A 210 8.56 -20.65 3.13
C ASP A 210 7.49 -21.54 2.49
N ARG A 211 6.61 -20.94 1.68
CA ARG A 211 5.48 -21.61 1.02
C ARG A 211 5.87 -22.21 -0.33
N ASP A 212 6.62 -21.48 -1.14
CA ASP A 212 7.23 -21.99 -2.37
C ASP A 212 8.70 -21.56 -2.47
N PRO A 213 9.63 -22.42 -2.00
CA PRO A 213 11.06 -22.15 -2.09
C PRO A 213 11.58 -22.05 -3.53
N SER A 214 10.81 -22.46 -4.55
CA SER A 214 11.22 -22.38 -5.96
C SER A 214 11.03 -20.98 -6.57
N LEU A 215 10.37 -20.05 -5.86
CA LEU A 215 10.24 -18.64 -6.24
C LEU A 215 11.56 -17.87 -6.03
N THR A 216 12.59 -18.25 -6.79
CA THR A 216 13.94 -17.65 -6.72
C THR A 216 13.93 -16.14 -6.93
N VAL A 217 12.97 -15.61 -7.69
CA VAL A 217 12.79 -14.16 -7.89
C VAL A 217 12.60 -13.39 -6.58
N VAL A 218 11.91 -13.99 -5.61
CA VAL A 218 11.69 -13.36 -4.30
C VAL A 218 13.00 -13.29 -3.54
N ARG A 219 13.84 -14.34 -3.61
CA ARG A 219 15.20 -14.31 -3.05
C ARG A 219 16.09 -13.29 -3.75
N GLN A 220 16.02 -13.19 -5.07
CA GLN A 220 16.78 -12.20 -5.84
C GLN A 220 16.44 -10.78 -5.41
N VAL A 221 15.14 -10.47 -5.27
CA VAL A 221 14.69 -9.15 -4.80
C VAL A 221 15.09 -8.91 -3.36
N VAL A 222 14.97 -9.89 -2.45
CA VAL A 222 15.45 -9.74 -1.07
C VAL A 222 16.96 -9.47 -1.04
N GLN A 223 17.76 -10.18 -1.84
CA GLN A 223 19.20 -9.93 -1.97
C GLN A 223 19.50 -8.56 -2.57
N GLN A 224 18.75 -8.13 -3.59
CA GLN A 224 18.89 -6.80 -4.16
C GLN A 224 18.57 -5.72 -3.13
N TYR A 225 17.55 -5.98 -2.30
CA TYR A 225 17.04 -5.08 -1.29
C TYR A 225 17.89 -5.04 -0.01
N GLU A 226 18.70 -6.07 0.25
CA GLU A 226 19.53 -6.18 1.45
C GLU A 226 21.05 -6.05 1.18
N GLN A 227 21.54 -6.35 -0.02
CA GLN A 227 22.97 -6.58 -0.27
C GLN A 227 23.51 -5.90 -1.53
N ASP A 228 22.79 -5.98 -2.66
CA ASP A 228 23.28 -5.50 -3.96
C ASP A 228 22.17 -4.86 -4.81
N PRO A 229 22.03 -3.51 -4.78
CA PRO A 229 21.02 -2.81 -5.57
C PRO A 229 21.10 -3.04 -7.08
N THR A 230 22.22 -3.56 -7.59
CA THR A 230 22.47 -3.80 -9.02
C THR A 230 22.13 -5.22 -9.50
N ALA A 231 21.72 -6.10 -8.59
CA ALA A 231 21.34 -7.47 -8.93
C ALA A 231 20.12 -7.49 -9.87
N ILE A 232 20.26 -8.20 -10.99
CA ILE A 232 19.20 -8.31 -12.01
C ILE A 232 18.13 -9.30 -11.53
N VAL A 233 16.90 -8.82 -11.49
CA VAL A 233 15.71 -9.65 -11.24
C VAL A 233 15.22 -10.22 -12.56
N GLY A 234 15.08 -11.55 -12.64
CA GLY A 234 14.67 -12.20 -13.89
C GLY A 234 13.19 -12.02 -14.19
N GLU A 235 12.87 -11.43 -15.35
CA GLU A 235 11.50 -11.23 -15.89
C GLU A 235 10.61 -12.47 -15.75
N GLN A 236 11.10 -13.64 -16.20
CA GLN A 236 10.36 -14.91 -16.14
C GLN A 236 10.01 -15.30 -14.70
N GLY A 237 10.86 -14.96 -13.74
CA GLY A 237 10.61 -15.17 -12.32
C GLY A 237 9.46 -14.29 -11.82
N ILE A 238 9.44 -13.01 -12.23
CA ILE A 238 8.36 -12.06 -11.88
C ILE A 238 7.04 -12.57 -12.46
N ALA A 239 7.01 -12.96 -13.74
CA ALA A 239 5.82 -13.51 -14.39
C ALA A 239 5.30 -14.76 -13.66
N ARG A 240 6.19 -15.70 -13.31
CA ARG A 240 5.82 -16.92 -12.57
C ARG A 240 5.24 -16.61 -11.19
N LEU A 241 5.82 -15.64 -10.46
CA LEU A 241 5.28 -15.20 -9.18
C LEU A 241 3.88 -14.61 -9.37
N ILE A 242 3.71 -13.68 -10.30
CA ILE A 242 2.41 -13.04 -10.58
C ILE A 242 1.35 -14.10 -10.90
N ASP A 243 1.66 -15.06 -11.77
CA ASP A 243 0.73 -16.13 -12.15
C ASP A 243 0.36 -17.02 -10.96
N THR A 244 1.32 -17.35 -10.11
CA THR A 244 1.09 -18.11 -8.86
C THR A 244 0.13 -17.34 -7.94
N VAL A 245 0.38 -16.05 -7.70
CA VAL A 245 -0.48 -15.24 -6.83
C VAL A 245 -1.88 -15.08 -7.44
N LEU A 246 -2.00 -14.88 -8.75
CA LEU A 246 -3.30 -14.79 -9.41
C LEU A 246 -4.11 -16.08 -9.32
N GLN A 247 -3.46 -17.24 -9.34
CA GLN A 247 -4.11 -18.54 -9.15
C GLN A 247 -4.59 -18.71 -7.70
N GLU A 248 -3.71 -18.46 -6.73
CA GLU A 248 -3.98 -18.62 -5.30
C GLU A 248 -5.02 -17.64 -4.75
N THR A 249 -5.16 -16.47 -5.39
CA THR A 249 -6.14 -15.45 -5.02
C THR A 249 -7.42 -15.50 -5.86
N ALA A 250 -7.61 -16.54 -6.68
CA ALA A 250 -8.82 -16.67 -7.49
C ALA A 250 -10.07 -16.81 -6.59
N PRO A 251 -11.19 -16.15 -6.91
CA PRO A 251 -12.43 -16.31 -6.16
C PRO A 251 -12.85 -17.78 -6.11
N THR A 252 -13.19 -18.28 -4.93
CA THR A 252 -13.55 -19.69 -4.68
C THR A 252 -14.72 -20.18 -5.53
N TRP A 253 -15.62 -19.30 -6.00
CA TRP A 253 -16.72 -19.66 -6.91
C TRP A 253 -16.26 -20.02 -8.35
N ARG A 254 -15.03 -19.72 -8.75
CA ARG A 254 -14.46 -20.12 -10.05
C ARG A 254 -13.74 -21.48 -10.04
N LEU A 255 -13.44 -22.03 -8.86
CA LEU A 255 -12.80 -23.35 -8.71
C LEU A 255 -13.82 -24.49 -8.67
N ALA A 256 -15.11 -24.18 -8.65
CA ALA A 256 -16.18 -25.15 -8.85
C ALA A 256 -16.32 -25.43 -10.36
N GLU A 257 -15.58 -26.42 -10.87
CA GLU A 257 -15.94 -27.03 -12.16
C GLU A 257 -17.39 -27.53 -12.08
N PRO A 258 -18.21 -27.34 -13.13
CA PRO A 258 -19.54 -27.92 -13.15
C PRO A 258 -19.40 -29.44 -13.08
N ALA A 259 -19.90 -30.04 -12.00
CA ALA A 259 -19.99 -31.48 -11.84
C ALA A 259 -20.61 -32.06 -13.13
N SER A 260 -19.86 -32.95 -13.77
CA SER A 260 -20.29 -33.63 -14.98
C SER A 260 -21.61 -34.33 -14.68
N VAL A 261 -22.69 -33.87 -15.29
CA VAL A 261 -23.98 -34.55 -15.20
C VAL A 261 -23.83 -35.88 -15.94
N GLN A 262 -23.52 -36.94 -15.20
CA GLN A 262 -23.67 -38.30 -15.69
C GLN A 262 -25.17 -38.54 -15.93
N HIS A 263 -25.58 -38.51 -17.20
CA HIS A 263 -26.85 -39.07 -17.61
C HIS A 263 -26.78 -40.59 -17.48
N SER A 264 -27.14 -41.12 -16.32
CA SER A 264 -27.57 -42.51 -16.17
C SER A 264 -29.03 -42.63 -16.62
N GLY A 265 -29.22 -42.68 -17.94
CA GLY A 265 -30.48 -43.14 -18.53
C GLY A 265 -30.45 -44.66 -18.65
N THR A 266 -30.94 -45.36 -17.64
CA THR A 266 -31.39 -46.75 -17.78
C THR A 266 -32.91 -46.76 -18.00
N ASP A 267 -33.29 -47.41 -19.10
CA ASP A 267 -34.60 -47.93 -19.53
C ASP A 267 -35.78 -47.91 -18.55
N ASN A 268 -36.97 -47.57 -19.08
CA ASN A 268 -38.06 -48.56 -19.13
C ASN A 268 -39.20 -48.19 -20.11
N SER A 269 -39.63 -49.21 -20.87
CA SER A 269 -40.82 -49.36 -21.75
C SER A 269 -40.66 -49.04 -23.24
#